data_AF-A0A7W4HL53-F1
#
_entry.id   AF-A0A7W4HL53-F1
#
_cell.length_a   1.000
_cell.length_b   1.000
_cell.length_c   1.000
_cell.angle_alpha   90.00
_cell.angle_beta   90.00
_cell.angle_gamma   90.00
#
_symmetry.space_group_name_H-M   'P 1'
#
loop_
_entity.id
_entity.type
_entity.pdbx_description
1 polymer ?
#
loop_
_entity_poly.entity_id
_entity_poly.type
_entity_poly.pdbx_seq_one_letter_code
_entity_poly.pdbx_strand_id
1 'polypeptide(L)'
;MKKLIKKIDRMLARFLIILIRGYQRTLSPDKGIFSFYFKGKVCSHEPHCSEYGVRTLARYGFLNGISKVSDRVLHCLPSMQKIYDPEFYKVVFFSSAPIGVPFMQELIQDPRFEVVGVVTQPDKPVGRGLKLQPNIIKSQALELGIPIEDIQTPNRINPEKSIEGKNFFDRLQEKKPDFFVVIAYGKLIPQILLDIPPFGPINVHGSLLPKYRGASPIQSVFLNQEPKTGITIMHMDAGMDTGDIVDQLSFELPFERTCLDCIEHMEKIGPKFLNATLWNYAKDHISRKKQIESEVTSSQKIIKEDGLIDLFNESLESVYAKYKGYFLWPKISFEFDGKHVLIEKLVLDKESYQQYKDHPLINSDFSPNKAIKEISFKPEGKKAMDFASFKNGYLKK
;
A
#
# COMPACT_ATOMS: atom_id res chain seq x y z
N MET A 1 -28.73 2.60 -26.85
CA MET A 1 -28.05 1.30 -27.11
C MET A 1 -27.40 0.68 -25.86
N LYS A 2 -26.37 1.27 -25.23
CA LYS A 2 -25.67 0.68 -24.05
C LYS A 2 -26.58 0.27 -22.88
N LYS A 3 -27.58 1.10 -22.53
CA LYS A 3 -28.55 0.78 -21.47
C LYS A 3 -29.43 -0.44 -21.80
N LEU A 4 -29.84 -0.58 -23.07
CA LEU A 4 -30.66 -1.70 -23.54
C LEU A 4 -29.86 -3.01 -23.49
N ILE A 5 -28.61 -2.99 -23.95
CA ILE A 5 -27.68 -4.13 -23.88
C ILE A 5 -27.50 -4.58 -22.43
N LYS A 6 -27.22 -3.65 -21.50
CA LYS A 6 -27.08 -3.98 -20.06
C LYS A 6 -28.35 -4.56 -19.45
N LYS A 7 -29.54 -4.14 -19.92
CA LYS A 7 -30.82 -4.68 -19.45
C LYS A 7 -31.06 -6.11 -19.96
N ILE A 8 -30.78 -6.36 -21.23
CA ILE A 8 -30.86 -7.70 -21.84
C ILE A 8 -29.87 -8.64 -21.17
N ASP A 9 -28.62 -8.21 -21.00
CA ASP A 9 -27.57 -8.94 -20.29
C ASP A 9 -28.02 -9.40 -18.88
N ARG A 10 -28.56 -8.48 -18.08
CA ARG A 10 -29.11 -8.80 -16.76
C ARG A 10 -30.33 -9.72 -16.80
N MET A 11 -31.17 -9.60 -17.83
CA MET A 11 -32.34 -10.47 -18.00
C MET A 11 -31.92 -11.91 -18.30
N LEU A 12 -30.98 -12.09 -19.22
CA LEU A 12 -30.40 -13.40 -19.54
C LEU A 12 -29.70 -14.03 -18.33
N ALA A 13 -28.95 -13.23 -17.57
CA ALA A 13 -28.31 -13.69 -16.34
C ALA A 13 -29.35 -14.22 -15.33
N ARG A 14 -30.46 -13.48 -15.13
CA ARG A 14 -31.56 -13.91 -14.25
C ARG A 14 -32.21 -15.20 -14.72
N PHE A 15 -32.44 -15.36 -16.02
CA PHE A 15 -33.00 -16.58 -16.58
C PHE A 15 -32.10 -17.79 -16.29
N LEU A 16 -30.79 -17.69 -16.57
CA LEU A 16 -29.83 -18.75 -16.24
C LEU A 16 -29.76 -19.03 -14.74
N ILE A 17 -29.76 -18.00 -13.89
CA ILE A 17 -29.77 -18.17 -12.42
C ILE A 17 -30.99 -18.99 -11.98
N ILE A 18 -32.17 -18.77 -12.58
CA ILE A 18 -33.37 -19.56 -12.28
C ILE A 18 -33.16 -21.03 -12.65
N LEU A 19 -32.59 -21.31 -13.82
CA LEU A 19 -32.28 -22.69 -14.25
C LEU A 19 -31.27 -23.36 -13.32
N ILE A 20 -30.18 -22.67 -12.96
CA ILE A 20 -29.15 -23.20 -12.05
C ILE A 20 -29.75 -23.47 -10.66
N ARG A 21 -30.60 -22.57 -10.15
CA ARG A 21 -31.31 -22.79 -8.88
C ARG A 21 -32.30 -23.95 -8.96
N GLY A 22 -32.94 -24.17 -10.11
CA GLY A 22 -33.74 -25.36 -10.39
C GLY A 22 -32.91 -26.63 -10.25
N TYR A 23 -31.76 -26.70 -10.92
CA TYR A 23 -30.80 -27.79 -10.79
C TYR A 23 -30.31 -27.99 -9.34
N GLN A 24 -29.98 -26.90 -8.64
CA GLN A 24 -29.54 -26.95 -7.24
C GLN A 24 -30.58 -27.59 -6.31
N ARG A 25 -31.88 -27.43 -6.58
CA ARG A 25 -32.96 -28.01 -5.77
C ARG A 25 -33.29 -29.46 -6.13
N THR A 26 -33.02 -29.89 -7.35
CA THR A 26 -33.41 -31.22 -7.84
C THR A 26 -32.21 -32.17 -7.92
N LEU A 27 -31.42 -32.04 -8.97
CA LEU A 27 -30.41 -33.00 -9.41
C LEU A 27 -29.02 -32.75 -8.82
N SER A 28 -28.78 -31.59 -8.20
CA SER A 28 -27.46 -31.25 -7.66
C SER A 28 -27.00 -32.27 -6.61
N PRO A 29 -25.81 -32.88 -6.79
CA PRO A 29 -25.22 -33.80 -5.83
C PRO A 29 -24.95 -33.18 -4.46
N ASP A 30 -24.79 -31.85 -4.38
CA ASP A 30 -24.37 -31.16 -3.15
C ASP A 30 -25.51 -30.42 -2.44
N LYS A 31 -26.55 -29.99 -3.18
CA LYS A 31 -27.67 -29.18 -2.66
C LYS A 31 -29.06 -29.78 -2.90
N GLY A 32 -29.17 -30.72 -3.83
CA GLY A 32 -30.44 -31.31 -4.24
C GLY A 32 -30.81 -32.53 -3.41
N ILE A 33 -31.73 -33.33 -3.95
CA ILE A 33 -32.26 -34.55 -3.31
C ILE A 33 -31.14 -35.57 -3.05
N PHE A 34 -30.09 -35.55 -3.87
CA PHE A 34 -28.93 -36.44 -3.77
C PHE A 34 -27.88 -36.00 -2.74
N SER A 35 -28.03 -34.81 -2.13
CA SER A 35 -27.06 -34.26 -1.17
C SER A 35 -26.81 -35.14 0.05
N PHE A 36 -27.81 -35.91 0.50
CA PHE A 36 -27.65 -36.85 1.60
C PHE A 36 -26.56 -37.90 1.34
N TYR A 37 -26.36 -38.31 0.08
CA TYR A 37 -25.41 -39.36 -0.29
C TYR A 37 -24.04 -38.82 -0.74
N PHE A 38 -24.03 -37.68 -1.44
CA PHE A 38 -22.86 -37.21 -2.19
C PHE A 38 -22.19 -35.95 -1.64
N LYS A 39 -22.78 -35.24 -0.67
CA LYS A 39 -22.20 -34.03 -0.10
C LYS A 39 -20.80 -34.31 0.46
N GLY A 40 -19.82 -33.54 -0.01
CA GLY A 40 -18.41 -33.68 0.37
C GLY A 40 -17.69 -34.90 -0.23
N LYS A 41 -18.36 -35.72 -1.05
CA LYS A 41 -17.76 -36.88 -1.72
C LYS A 41 -17.43 -36.63 -3.20
N VAL A 42 -18.20 -35.77 -3.87
CA VAL A 42 -18.11 -35.56 -5.33
C VAL A 42 -17.37 -34.27 -5.70
N CYS A 43 -17.51 -33.23 -4.89
CA CYS A 43 -16.90 -31.93 -5.15
C CYS A 43 -16.30 -31.35 -3.87
N SER A 44 -15.02 -31.02 -3.92
CA SER A 44 -14.28 -30.35 -2.84
C SER A 44 -14.20 -28.83 -3.01
N HIS A 45 -14.76 -28.27 -4.08
CA HIS A 45 -14.67 -26.84 -4.36
C HIS A 45 -15.70 -26.02 -3.61
N GLU A 46 -15.25 -24.92 -3.04
CA GLU A 46 -16.05 -23.91 -2.37
C GLU A 46 -15.83 -22.53 -3.01
N PRO A 47 -16.91 -21.83 -3.44
CA PRO A 47 -18.25 -22.38 -3.67
C PRO A 47 -18.25 -23.44 -4.79
N HIS A 48 -19.16 -24.41 -4.71
CA HIS A 48 -19.38 -25.37 -5.80
C HIS A 48 -19.69 -24.67 -7.14
N CYS A 49 -19.38 -25.30 -8.28
CA CYS A 49 -19.53 -24.71 -9.61
C CYS A 49 -20.94 -24.13 -9.89
N SER A 50 -22.00 -24.78 -9.40
CA SER A 50 -23.37 -24.25 -9.55
C SER A 50 -23.59 -22.97 -8.74
N GLU A 51 -23.06 -22.90 -7.51
CA GLU A 51 -23.16 -21.73 -6.66
C GLU A 51 -22.27 -20.59 -7.17
N TYR A 52 -21.05 -20.90 -7.57
CA TYR A 52 -20.19 -19.98 -8.32
C TYR A 52 -20.92 -19.42 -9.54
N GLY A 53 -21.62 -20.27 -10.29
CA GLY A 53 -22.41 -19.87 -11.45
C GLY A 53 -23.46 -18.82 -11.11
N VAL A 54 -24.25 -19.06 -10.07
CA VAL A 54 -25.27 -18.11 -9.59
C VAL A 54 -24.65 -16.77 -9.21
N ARG A 55 -23.58 -16.80 -8.39
CA ARG A 55 -22.95 -15.59 -7.87
C ARG A 55 -22.24 -14.79 -8.96
N THR A 56 -21.53 -15.49 -9.84
CA THR A 56 -20.81 -14.90 -10.98
C THR A 56 -21.78 -14.21 -11.95
N LEU A 57 -22.88 -14.89 -12.33
CA LEU A 57 -23.88 -14.28 -13.21
C LEU A 57 -24.58 -13.07 -12.55
N ALA A 58 -24.81 -13.12 -11.24
CA ALA A 58 -25.40 -12.01 -10.50
C ALA A 58 -24.46 -10.79 -10.46
N ARG A 59 -23.15 -11.01 -10.27
CA ARG A 59 -22.14 -9.96 -10.17
C ARG A 59 -21.74 -9.37 -11.53
N TYR A 60 -21.43 -10.23 -12.49
CA TYR A 60 -20.83 -9.84 -13.77
C TYR A 60 -21.82 -9.72 -14.94
N GLY A 61 -23.08 -10.14 -14.76
CA GLY A 61 -24.04 -10.25 -15.85
C GLY A 61 -23.83 -11.52 -16.69
N PHE A 62 -24.60 -11.66 -17.77
CA PHE A 62 -24.56 -12.85 -18.62
C PHE A 62 -23.30 -12.89 -19.47
N LEU A 63 -23.01 -11.81 -20.20
CA LEU A 63 -21.94 -11.73 -21.19
C LEU A 63 -20.56 -12.03 -20.58
N ASN A 64 -20.25 -11.40 -19.45
CA ASN A 64 -18.98 -11.63 -18.75
C ASN A 64 -19.05 -12.83 -17.81
N GLY A 65 -20.23 -13.10 -17.23
CA GLY A 65 -20.38 -14.19 -16.27
C GLY A 65 -20.30 -15.56 -16.93
N ILE A 66 -20.93 -15.75 -18.09
CA ILE A 66 -20.98 -17.07 -18.74
C ILE A 66 -19.60 -17.60 -19.08
N SER A 67 -18.69 -16.74 -19.58
CA SER A 67 -17.32 -17.13 -19.89
C SER A 67 -16.58 -17.62 -18.64
N LYS A 68 -16.72 -16.94 -17.51
CA LYS A 68 -16.12 -17.34 -16.22
C LYS A 68 -16.71 -18.65 -15.69
N VAL A 69 -18.02 -18.83 -15.81
CA VAL A 69 -18.71 -20.05 -15.37
C VAL A 69 -18.29 -21.23 -16.24
N SER A 70 -18.27 -21.07 -17.56
CA SER A 70 -17.81 -22.09 -18.49
C SER A 70 -16.36 -22.46 -18.25
N ASP A 71 -15.48 -21.48 -18.07
CA ASP A 71 -14.07 -21.71 -17.76
C ASP A 71 -13.90 -22.58 -16.51
N ARG A 72 -14.58 -22.22 -15.41
CA ARG A 72 -14.52 -23.03 -14.18
C ARG A 72 -15.04 -24.45 -14.38
N VAL A 73 -16.16 -24.62 -15.07
CA VAL A 73 -16.77 -25.95 -15.27
C VAL A 73 -15.90 -26.84 -16.15
N LEU A 74 -15.33 -26.28 -17.22
CA LEU A 74 -14.49 -27.01 -18.18
C LEU A 74 -13.14 -27.41 -17.58
N HIS A 75 -12.60 -26.61 -16.66
CA HIS A 75 -11.33 -26.88 -16.00
C HIS A 75 -11.49 -27.54 -14.61
N CYS A 76 -12.72 -27.92 -14.22
CA CYS A 76 -12.96 -28.61 -12.95
C CYS A 76 -12.51 -30.07 -13.02
N LEU A 77 -11.32 -30.39 -12.49
CA LEU A 77 -10.83 -31.77 -12.41
C LEU A 77 -11.14 -32.40 -11.04
N PRO A 78 -11.54 -33.68 -10.98
CA PRO A 78 -11.72 -34.41 -9.70
C PRO A 78 -10.46 -34.45 -8.82
N SER A 79 -9.27 -34.27 -9.43
CA SER A 79 -7.97 -34.27 -8.76
C SER A 79 -7.48 -32.89 -8.31
N MET A 80 -8.28 -31.81 -8.47
CA MET A 80 -7.85 -30.48 -8.06
C MET A 80 -7.69 -30.40 -6.54
N GLN A 81 -6.51 -29.94 -6.10
CA GLN A 81 -6.22 -29.66 -4.70
C GLN A 81 -6.83 -28.33 -4.23
N LYS A 82 -7.29 -27.49 -5.16
CA LYS A 82 -7.80 -26.16 -4.84
C LYS A 82 -9.21 -26.23 -4.28
N ILE A 83 -9.31 -26.02 -2.97
CA ILE A 83 -10.57 -26.13 -2.24
C ILE A 83 -11.38 -24.83 -2.32
N TYR A 84 -10.74 -23.65 -2.30
CA TYR A 84 -11.46 -22.36 -2.26
C TYR A 84 -11.14 -21.46 -3.46
N ASP A 85 -12.17 -21.11 -4.23
CA ASP A 85 -12.07 -20.21 -5.38
C ASP A 85 -13.36 -19.42 -5.60
N PRO A 86 -13.54 -18.25 -4.96
CA PRO A 86 -14.75 -17.46 -5.09
C PRO A 86 -14.79 -16.66 -6.40
N GLU A 87 -15.97 -16.13 -6.73
CA GLU A 87 -16.18 -15.28 -7.90
C GLU A 87 -15.62 -13.86 -7.76
N PHE A 88 -15.32 -13.45 -6.53
CA PHE A 88 -14.54 -12.28 -6.16
C PHE A 88 -13.91 -12.52 -4.79
N TYR A 89 -12.88 -11.76 -4.44
CA TYR A 89 -12.21 -11.86 -3.14
C TYR A 89 -12.60 -10.69 -2.23
N LYS A 90 -12.97 -10.98 -0.99
CA LYS A 90 -13.26 -9.99 0.04
C LYS A 90 -11.98 -9.45 0.64
N VAL A 91 -11.89 -8.14 0.73
CA VAL A 91 -10.71 -7.44 1.24
C VAL A 91 -11.10 -6.58 2.42
N VAL A 92 -10.36 -6.68 3.51
CA VAL A 92 -10.30 -5.59 4.50
C VAL A 92 -9.02 -4.82 4.28
N PHE A 93 -9.15 -3.52 4.05
CA PHE A 93 -8.05 -2.62 3.72
C PHE A 93 -7.56 -1.87 4.95
N PHE A 94 -6.26 -1.92 5.24
CA PHE A 94 -5.62 -1.28 6.39
C PHE A 94 -4.64 -0.21 5.90
N SER A 95 -4.90 1.06 6.22
CA SER A 95 -3.93 2.13 5.98
C SER A 95 -4.19 3.34 6.85
N SER A 96 -3.17 4.16 7.06
CA SER A 96 -3.29 5.44 7.78
C SER A 96 -2.62 6.61 7.06
N ALA A 97 -1.98 6.36 5.91
CA ALA A 97 -1.16 7.33 5.21
C ALA A 97 -1.73 7.63 3.81
N PRO A 98 -1.47 8.83 3.25
CA PRO A 98 -1.98 9.21 1.93
C PRO A 98 -1.67 8.21 0.81
N ILE A 99 -0.49 7.58 0.85
CA ILE A 99 -0.07 6.56 -0.12
C ILE A 99 -1.05 5.38 -0.24
N GLY A 100 -1.85 5.09 0.77
CA GLY A 100 -2.87 4.04 0.72
C GLY A 100 -4.12 4.40 -0.10
N VAL A 101 -4.40 5.69 -0.32
CA VAL A 101 -5.64 6.14 -0.99
C VAL A 101 -5.78 5.57 -2.40
N PRO A 102 -4.77 5.66 -3.30
CA PRO A 102 -4.90 5.15 -4.66
C PRO A 102 -5.07 3.63 -4.71
N PHE A 103 -4.46 2.90 -3.78
CA PHE A 103 -4.61 1.44 -3.67
C PHE A 103 -6.02 1.05 -3.24
N MET A 104 -6.59 1.74 -2.26
CA MET A 104 -7.98 1.53 -1.84
C MET A 104 -8.96 1.83 -2.98
N GLN A 105 -8.74 2.94 -3.71
CA GLN A 105 -9.57 3.33 -4.85
C GLN A 105 -9.57 2.27 -5.96
N GLU A 106 -8.40 1.74 -6.33
CA GLU A 106 -8.29 0.71 -7.35
C GLU A 106 -8.92 -0.62 -6.89
N LEU A 107 -8.74 -1.01 -5.62
CA LEU A 107 -9.40 -2.20 -5.06
C LEU A 107 -10.92 -2.12 -5.10
N ILE A 108 -11.49 -0.95 -4.80
CA ILE A 108 -12.96 -0.73 -4.86
C ILE A 108 -13.48 -0.79 -6.29
N GLN A 109 -12.70 -0.30 -7.26
CA GLN A 109 -13.10 -0.25 -8.67
C GLN A 109 -12.94 -1.60 -9.39
N ASP A 110 -12.05 -2.45 -8.91
CA ASP A 110 -11.76 -3.74 -9.54
C ASP A 110 -12.82 -4.78 -9.17
N PRO A 111 -13.61 -5.29 -10.15
CA PRO A 111 -14.73 -6.17 -9.87
C PRO A 111 -14.31 -7.54 -9.34
N ARG A 112 -13.01 -7.89 -9.41
CA ARG A 112 -12.44 -9.10 -8.80
C ARG A 112 -12.38 -9.03 -7.28
N PHE A 113 -12.51 -7.84 -6.69
CA PHE A 113 -12.42 -7.63 -5.26
C PHE A 113 -13.69 -6.97 -4.71
N GLU A 114 -13.97 -7.16 -3.43
CA GLU A 114 -14.97 -6.42 -2.68
C GLU A 114 -14.34 -5.93 -1.38
N VAL A 115 -14.25 -4.60 -1.21
CA VAL A 115 -13.75 -4.02 0.03
C VAL A 115 -14.88 -4.07 1.06
N VAL A 116 -14.82 -5.04 1.97
CA VAL A 116 -15.84 -5.30 3.01
C VAL A 116 -15.53 -4.62 4.34
N GLY A 117 -14.40 -3.92 4.43
CA GLY A 117 -14.04 -3.11 5.57
C GLY A 117 -12.79 -2.27 5.33
N VAL A 118 -12.71 -1.14 6.01
CA VAL A 118 -11.54 -0.25 6.02
C VAL A 118 -11.09 -0.04 7.45
N VAL A 119 -9.81 -0.20 7.72
CA VAL A 119 -9.21 0.00 9.03
C VAL A 119 -8.17 1.10 8.95
N THR A 120 -8.29 2.11 9.79
CA THR A 120 -7.33 3.21 9.87
C THR A 120 -7.04 3.61 11.31
N GLN A 121 -6.04 4.45 11.52
CA GLN A 121 -5.77 4.99 12.85
C GLN A 121 -6.88 5.97 13.28
N PRO A 122 -7.13 6.11 14.61
CA PRO A 122 -8.04 7.11 15.15
C PRO A 122 -7.75 8.53 14.65
N ASP A 123 -8.80 9.33 14.60
CA ASP A 123 -8.76 10.76 14.29
C ASP A 123 -7.76 11.46 15.23
N LYS A 124 -6.95 12.37 14.69
CA LYS A 124 -5.89 13.05 15.45
C LYS A 124 -6.14 14.56 15.48
N PRO A 125 -5.82 15.23 16.60
CA PRO A 125 -5.85 16.68 16.64
C PRO A 125 -4.73 17.24 15.74
N VAL A 126 -5.06 18.20 14.90
CA VAL A 126 -4.09 18.83 13.98
C VAL A 126 -4.14 20.35 14.02
N GLY A 127 -2.98 20.97 13.75
CA GLY A 127 -2.81 22.42 13.73
C GLY A 127 -2.84 23.06 15.12
N ARG A 128 -2.69 24.40 15.15
CA ARG A 128 -2.60 25.18 16.41
C ARG A 128 -3.88 25.18 17.25
N GLY A 129 -5.03 24.85 16.65
CA GLY A 129 -6.32 24.76 17.34
C GLY A 129 -6.70 23.35 17.79
N LEU A 130 -5.83 22.34 17.55
CA LEU A 130 -6.02 20.93 17.95
C LEU A 130 -7.41 20.35 17.61
N LYS A 131 -8.03 20.82 16.53
CA LYS A 131 -9.30 20.27 16.07
C LYS A 131 -9.07 18.83 15.62
N LEU A 132 -9.91 17.92 16.09
CA LEU A 132 -9.92 16.54 15.62
C LEU A 132 -10.21 16.53 14.13
N GLN A 133 -9.28 15.98 13.36
CA GLN A 133 -9.50 15.71 11.95
C GLN A 133 -9.51 14.20 11.69
N PRO A 134 -10.44 13.73 10.84
CA PRO A 134 -10.45 12.34 10.43
C PRO A 134 -9.15 11.97 9.72
N ASN A 135 -8.72 10.72 9.89
CA ASN A 135 -7.64 10.20 9.07
C ASN A 135 -8.02 10.28 7.58
N ILE A 136 -7.05 10.58 6.72
CA ILE A 136 -7.27 10.70 5.26
C ILE A 136 -7.94 9.46 4.67
N ILE A 137 -7.59 8.26 5.13
CA ILE A 137 -8.18 7.00 4.67
C ILE A 137 -9.66 6.91 5.05
N LYS A 138 -10.03 7.35 6.25
CA LYS A 138 -11.44 7.39 6.69
C LYS A 138 -12.26 8.35 5.82
N SER A 139 -11.76 9.56 5.58
CA SER A 139 -12.45 10.55 4.73
C SER A 139 -12.62 10.03 3.31
N GLN A 140 -11.55 9.49 2.72
CA GLN A 140 -11.57 8.97 1.35
C GLN A 140 -12.46 7.72 1.22
N ALA A 141 -12.50 6.85 2.21
CA ALA A 141 -13.39 5.69 2.20
C ALA A 141 -14.87 6.11 2.18
N LEU A 142 -15.25 7.12 2.99
CA LEU A 142 -16.60 7.68 3.00
C LEU A 142 -16.97 8.31 1.66
N GLU A 143 -16.05 9.07 1.04
CA GLU A 143 -16.26 9.69 -0.27
C GLU A 143 -16.45 8.64 -1.38
N LEU A 144 -15.80 7.48 -1.26
CA LEU A 144 -15.94 6.35 -2.19
C LEU A 144 -17.18 5.47 -1.91
N GLY A 145 -17.99 5.83 -0.92
CA GLY A 145 -19.25 5.16 -0.60
C GLY A 145 -19.12 3.94 0.30
N ILE A 146 -17.99 3.76 0.99
CA ILE A 146 -17.89 2.74 2.05
C ILE A 146 -18.76 3.17 3.24
N PRO A 147 -19.69 2.31 3.70
CA PRO A 147 -20.54 2.62 4.85
C PRO A 147 -19.71 2.88 6.11
N ILE A 148 -20.16 3.80 6.96
CA ILE A 148 -19.42 4.19 8.17
C ILE A 148 -19.23 2.99 9.13
N GLU A 149 -20.20 2.07 9.17
CA GLU A 149 -20.17 0.83 9.94
C GLU A 149 -19.08 -0.15 9.47
N ASP A 150 -18.60 0.00 8.24
CA ASP A 150 -17.52 -0.79 7.66
C ASP A 150 -16.14 -0.13 7.83
N ILE A 151 -16.09 1.09 8.41
CA ILE A 151 -14.86 1.82 8.69
C ILE A 151 -14.54 1.73 10.19
N GLN A 152 -13.40 1.11 10.52
CA GLN A 152 -12.97 0.88 11.89
C GLN A 152 -11.72 1.69 12.24
N THR A 153 -11.74 2.37 13.38
CA THR A 153 -10.61 3.17 13.88
C THR A 153 -10.19 2.76 15.30
N PRO A 154 -9.77 1.50 15.52
CA PRO A 154 -9.49 0.98 16.86
C PRO A 154 -8.26 1.67 17.47
N ASN A 155 -8.31 1.99 18.77
CA ASN A 155 -7.14 2.42 19.54
C ASN A 155 -6.25 1.22 19.84
N ARG A 156 -6.84 0.11 20.30
CA ARG A 156 -6.16 -1.16 20.58
C ARG A 156 -6.70 -2.26 19.67
N ILE A 157 -5.80 -3.00 19.04
CA ILE A 157 -6.15 -4.09 18.10
C ILE A 157 -5.81 -5.49 18.62
N ASN A 158 -5.13 -5.59 19.76
CA ASN A 158 -4.74 -6.89 20.31
C ASN A 158 -5.90 -7.45 21.16
N PRO A 159 -6.56 -8.54 20.73
CA PRO A 159 -7.72 -9.10 21.43
C PRO A 159 -7.39 -9.73 22.78
N GLU A 160 -6.14 -10.14 22.99
CA GLU A 160 -5.68 -10.69 24.27
C GLU A 160 -5.40 -9.61 25.31
N LYS A 161 -5.21 -8.35 24.86
CA LYS A 161 -4.79 -7.23 25.71
C LYS A 161 -5.90 -6.20 25.99
N SER A 162 -7.04 -6.26 25.30
CA SER A 162 -8.17 -5.37 25.57
C SER A 162 -9.50 -5.89 25.05
N ILE A 163 -10.59 -5.48 25.74
CA ILE A 163 -11.96 -5.71 25.28
C ILE A 163 -12.24 -5.06 23.92
N GLU A 164 -11.67 -3.87 23.67
CA GLU A 164 -11.75 -3.20 22.37
C GLU A 164 -11.12 -4.05 21.27
N GLY A 165 -9.96 -4.67 21.55
CA GLY A 165 -9.27 -5.55 20.62
C GLY A 165 -10.07 -6.81 20.32
N LYS A 166 -10.74 -7.38 21.33
CA LYS A 166 -11.62 -8.54 21.16
C LYS A 166 -12.81 -8.19 20.26
N ASN A 167 -13.52 -7.11 20.57
CA ASN A 167 -14.64 -6.64 19.75
C ASN A 167 -14.20 -6.29 18.32
N PHE A 168 -12.98 -5.77 18.14
CA PHE A 168 -12.40 -5.51 16.82
C PHE A 168 -12.13 -6.81 16.04
N PHE A 169 -11.53 -7.80 16.70
CA PHE A 169 -11.32 -9.13 16.14
C PHE A 169 -12.64 -9.78 15.69
N ASP A 170 -13.66 -9.78 16.55
CA ASP A 170 -14.97 -10.38 16.26
C ASP A 170 -15.60 -9.74 15.02
N ARG A 171 -15.60 -8.40 14.94
CA ARG A 171 -16.12 -7.67 13.76
C ARG A 171 -15.33 -7.99 12.48
N LEU A 172 -14.02 -8.17 12.57
CA LEU A 172 -13.22 -8.56 11.40
C LEU A 172 -13.52 -9.98 10.92
N GLN A 173 -13.69 -10.93 11.85
CA GLN A 173 -14.07 -12.30 11.50
C GLN A 173 -15.46 -12.36 10.84
N GLU A 174 -16.42 -11.58 11.33
CA GLU A 174 -17.76 -11.49 10.75
C GLU A 174 -17.76 -11.08 9.27
N LYS A 175 -16.78 -10.26 8.85
CA LYS A 175 -16.64 -9.87 7.43
C LYS A 175 -16.24 -11.02 6.51
N LYS A 176 -15.65 -12.09 7.06
CA LYS A 176 -15.08 -13.23 6.32
C LYS A 176 -14.18 -12.78 5.16
N PRO A 177 -13.11 -12.02 5.47
CA PRO A 177 -12.19 -11.52 4.48
C PRO A 177 -11.37 -12.65 3.88
N ASP A 178 -11.09 -12.56 2.58
CA ASP A 178 -10.16 -13.43 1.87
C ASP A 178 -8.73 -12.91 2.00
N PHE A 179 -8.60 -11.58 2.05
CA PHE A 179 -7.35 -10.85 2.23
C PHE A 179 -7.48 -9.78 3.31
N PHE A 180 -6.40 -9.57 4.04
CA PHE A 180 -6.06 -8.25 4.54
C PHE A 180 -5.06 -7.60 3.60
N VAL A 181 -5.30 -6.35 3.22
CA VAL A 181 -4.33 -5.54 2.46
C VAL A 181 -3.85 -4.43 3.37
N VAL A 182 -2.56 -4.40 3.68
CA VAL A 182 -1.95 -3.48 4.64
C VAL A 182 -0.97 -2.57 3.93
N ILE A 183 -1.13 -1.26 4.14
CA ILE A 183 -0.26 -0.23 3.55
C ILE A 183 -0.06 0.87 4.57
N ALA A 184 1.15 1.03 5.10
CA ALA A 184 1.49 2.13 6.02
C ALA A 184 0.45 2.33 7.15
N TYR A 185 0.00 1.23 7.78
CA TYR A 185 -1.00 1.28 8.84
C TYR A 185 -0.42 1.83 10.16
N GLY A 186 0.84 1.55 10.44
CA GLY A 186 1.60 2.14 11.57
C GLY A 186 1.35 1.50 12.94
N LYS A 187 0.68 0.33 13.00
CA LYS A 187 0.58 -0.50 14.20
C LYS A 187 1.04 -1.92 13.88
N LEU A 188 1.70 -2.56 14.85
CA LEU A 188 2.01 -3.99 14.77
C LEU A 188 0.72 -4.79 14.90
N ILE A 189 0.42 -5.64 13.90
CA ILE A 189 -0.76 -6.48 13.86
C ILE A 189 -0.43 -7.83 14.54
N PRO A 190 -1.14 -8.23 15.60
CA PRO A 190 -0.90 -9.50 16.29
C PRO A 190 -1.23 -10.70 15.40
N GLN A 191 -0.53 -11.82 15.61
CA GLN A 191 -0.67 -13.05 14.81
C GLN A 191 -2.13 -13.53 14.71
N ILE A 192 -2.89 -13.48 15.80
CA ILE A 192 -4.31 -13.88 15.81
C ILE A 192 -5.17 -13.11 14.79
N LEU A 193 -4.84 -11.86 14.48
CA LEU A 193 -5.49 -11.11 13.40
C LEU A 193 -4.94 -11.50 12.03
N LEU A 194 -3.62 -11.71 11.94
CA LEU A 194 -2.96 -12.15 10.71
C LEU A 194 -3.50 -13.50 10.21
N ASP A 195 -3.96 -14.36 11.11
CA ASP A 195 -4.50 -15.69 10.77
C ASP A 195 -5.96 -15.68 10.26
N ILE A 196 -6.64 -14.52 10.25
CA ILE A 196 -8.05 -14.42 9.82
C ILE A 196 -8.21 -14.72 8.31
N PRO A 197 -7.55 -13.97 7.39
CA PRO A 197 -7.74 -14.18 5.96
C PRO A 197 -7.02 -15.44 5.44
N PRO A 198 -7.69 -16.33 4.68
CA PRO A 198 -7.10 -17.57 4.17
C PRO A 198 -5.99 -17.36 3.14
N PHE A 199 -6.06 -16.31 2.32
CA PHE A 199 -4.96 -15.93 1.40
C PHE A 199 -3.98 -14.95 2.03
N GLY A 200 -4.18 -14.65 3.30
CA GLY A 200 -3.21 -13.98 4.11
C GLY A 200 -3.51 -12.50 4.34
N PRO A 201 -2.78 -11.96 5.32
CA PRO A 201 -2.46 -10.57 5.37
C PRO A 201 -1.31 -10.29 4.41
N ILE A 202 -1.56 -9.36 3.49
CA ILE A 202 -0.62 -8.92 2.46
C ILE A 202 -0.25 -7.48 2.76
N ASN A 203 1.04 -7.17 2.79
CA ASN A 203 1.53 -5.81 2.95
C ASN A 203 2.18 -5.29 1.67
N VAL A 204 1.95 -4.02 1.37
CA VAL A 204 2.62 -3.27 0.31
C VAL A 204 3.79 -2.50 0.93
N HIS A 205 5.01 -2.98 0.68
CA HIS A 205 6.24 -2.39 1.20
C HIS A 205 6.92 -1.50 0.17
N GLY A 206 7.38 -0.31 0.59
CA GLY A 206 7.96 0.73 -0.26
C GLY A 206 9.45 0.54 -0.58
N SER A 207 9.95 -0.69 -0.61
CA SER A 207 11.29 -1.03 -1.08
C SER A 207 11.32 -2.43 -1.71
N LEU A 208 12.45 -2.76 -2.32
CA LEU A 208 12.76 -4.11 -2.78
C LEU A 208 13.31 -4.93 -1.59
N LEU A 209 12.42 -5.64 -0.89
CA LEU A 209 12.82 -6.57 0.17
C LEU A 209 13.76 -7.65 -0.39
N PRO A 210 14.71 -8.17 0.40
CA PRO A 210 14.86 -7.98 1.86
C PRO A 210 15.49 -6.67 2.32
N LYS A 211 15.89 -5.77 1.41
CA LYS A 211 16.44 -4.48 1.79
C LYS A 211 15.39 -3.54 2.39
N TYR A 212 15.80 -2.80 3.42
CA TYR A 212 15.05 -1.74 4.08
C TYR A 212 13.79 -2.20 4.82
N ARG A 213 13.82 -3.36 5.51
CA ARG A 213 12.78 -3.74 6.47
C ARG A 213 12.59 -2.64 7.51
N GLY A 214 11.36 -2.21 7.80
CA GLY A 214 11.07 -1.27 8.89
C GLY A 214 10.30 -0.01 8.49
N ALA A 215 10.51 1.05 9.26
CA ALA A 215 9.56 2.15 9.37
C ALA A 215 9.64 3.21 8.26
N SER A 216 10.76 3.33 7.54
CA SER A 216 10.97 4.39 6.55
C SER A 216 11.77 3.90 5.33
N PRO A 217 11.27 2.87 4.63
CA PRO A 217 11.98 2.23 3.52
C PRO A 217 12.25 3.18 2.35
N ILE A 218 11.24 3.97 1.95
CA ILE A 218 11.34 4.88 0.81
C ILE A 218 12.44 5.91 1.05
N GLN A 219 12.50 6.51 2.23
CA GLN A 219 13.55 7.48 2.58
C GLN A 219 14.92 6.82 2.64
N SER A 220 15.01 5.61 3.22
CA SER A 220 16.27 4.88 3.35
C SER A 220 16.93 4.57 2.01
N VAL A 221 16.13 4.31 0.97
CA VAL A 221 16.61 4.14 -0.41
C VAL A 221 17.35 5.41 -0.89
N PHE A 222 16.83 6.60 -0.62
CA PHE A 222 17.49 7.86 -1.00
C PHE A 222 18.71 8.17 -0.14
N LEU A 223 18.64 7.91 1.16
CA LEU A 223 19.77 8.11 2.08
C LEU A 223 20.97 7.23 1.72
N ASN A 224 20.70 6.02 1.23
CA ASN A 224 21.73 5.10 0.73
C ASN A 224 22.00 5.27 -0.77
N GLN A 225 21.41 6.28 -1.41
CA GLN A 225 21.63 6.64 -2.81
C GLN A 225 21.45 5.46 -3.79
N GLU A 226 20.47 4.61 -3.53
CA GLU A 226 20.18 3.48 -4.40
C GLU A 226 19.77 3.98 -5.81
N PRO A 227 20.29 3.36 -6.90
CA PRO A 227 19.97 3.78 -8.27
C PRO A 227 18.55 3.38 -8.67
N LYS A 228 17.95 2.43 -7.96
CA LYS A 228 16.60 1.90 -8.21
C LYS A 228 15.92 1.52 -6.91
N THR A 229 14.60 1.43 -6.96
CA THR A 229 13.78 0.94 -5.87
C THR A 229 12.56 0.22 -6.43
N GLY A 230 11.57 -0.04 -5.60
CA GLY A 230 10.37 -0.71 -6.03
C GLY A 230 9.35 -0.92 -4.92
N ILE A 231 8.31 -1.64 -5.29
CA ILE A 231 7.26 -2.10 -4.38
C ILE A 231 7.46 -3.59 -4.19
N THR A 232 7.42 -4.04 -2.94
CA THR A 232 7.30 -5.46 -2.63
C THR A 232 5.91 -5.74 -2.07
N ILE A 233 5.21 -6.70 -2.66
CA ILE A 233 4.03 -7.32 -2.07
C ILE A 233 4.53 -8.52 -1.28
N MET A 234 4.31 -8.52 0.03
CA MET A 234 4.74 -9.61 0.90
C MET A 234 3.59 -10.14 1.74
N HIS A 235 3.67 -11.42 2.08
CA HIS A 235 2.83 -12.00 3.12
C HIS A 235 3.37 -11.53 4.47
N MET A 236 2.49 -11.08 5.35
CA MET A 236 2.92 -10.67 6.69
C MET A 236 3.09 -11.88 7.60
N ASP A 237 4.00 -11.76 8.56
CA ASP A 237 4.15 -12.62 9.72
C ASP A 237 4.21 -11.75 10.98
N ALA A 238 4.50 -12.34 12.14
CA ALA A 238 4.61 -11.60 13.40
C ALA A 238 5.81 -10.63 13.46
N GLY A 239 6.77 -10.73 12.53
CA GLY A 239 7.95 -9.88 12.49
C GLY A 239 7.74 -8.58 11.73
N MET A 240 8.74 -7.69 11.78
CA MET A 240 8.71 -6.43 11.06
C MET A 240 9.28 -6.63 9.65
N ASP A 241 8.39 -6.74 8.68
CA ASP A 241 8.69 -6.91 7.26
C ASP A 241 9.57 -8.14 6.93
N THR A 242 9.43 -9.21 7.71
CA THR A 242 10.20 -10.46 7.57
C THR A 242 9.54 -11.52 6.71
N GLY A 243 8.22 -11.41 6.50
CA GLY A 243 7.46 -12.45 5.82
C GLY A 243 7.79 -12.62 4.33
N ASP A 244 7.32 -13.73 3.76
CA ASP A 244 7.69 -14.15 2.41
C ASP A 244 7.26 -13.14 1.34
N ILE A 245 8.14 -12.92 0.36
CA ILE A 245 7.87 -12.09 -0.81
C ILE A 245 6.88 -12.81 -1.73
N VAL A 246 5.80 -12.13 -2.11
CA VAL A 246 4.83 -12.63 -3.09
C VAL A 246 5.18 -12.13 -4.48
N ASP A 247 5.37 -10.83 -4.65
CA ASP A 247 5.74 -10.23 -5.94
C ASP A 247 6.52 -8.92 -5.75
N GLN A 248 7.29 -8.51 -6.75
CA GLN A 248 8.08 -7.29 -6.74
C GLN A 248 8.01 -6.52 -8.06
N LEU A 249 7.92 -5.20 -7.96
CA LEU A 249 7.97 -4.29 -9.09
C LEU A 249 9.09 -3.28 -8.87
N SER A 250 10.15 -3.33 -9.69
CA SER A 250 11.29 -2.41 -9.62
C SER A 250 11.21 -1.29 -10.64
N PHE A 251 11.75 -0.12 -10.30
CA PHE A 251 11.93 1.01 -11.21
C PHE A 251 13.17 1.84 -10.85
N GLU A 252 13.74 2.50 -11.84
CA GLU A 252 14.92 3.35 -11.69
C GLU A 252 14.59 4.68 -10.98
N LEU A 253 15.57 5.22 -10.27
CA LEU A 253 15.53 6.51 -9.60
C LEU A 253 16.46 7.50 -10.33
N PRO A 254 15.90 8.38 -11.19
CA PRO A 254 16.63 9.52 -11.73
C PRO A 254 17.28 10.37 -10.64
N PHE A 255 18.38 11.03 -11.01
CA PHE A 255 19.26 11.77 -10.09
C PHE A 255 18.51 12.82 -9.25
N GLU A 256 17.57 13.51 -9.88
CA GLU A 256 16.81 14.64 -9.33
C GLU A 256 15.61 14.22 -8.49
N ARG A 257 15.22 12.93 -8.51
CA ARG A 257 14.02 12.47 -7.80
C ARG A 257 14.19 12.58 -6.30
N THR A 258 13.11 12.96 -5.65
CA THR A 258 12.96 12.98 -4.19
C THR A 258 12.08 11.83 -3.73
N CYS A 259 11.96 11.66 -2.40
CA CYS A 259 11.03 10.70 -1.82
C CYS A 259 9.58 10.99 -2.20
N LEU A 260 9.21 12.26 -2.42
CA LEU A 260 7.88 12.63 -2.91
C LEU A 260 7.63 12.08 -4.32
N ASP A 261 8.55 12.32 -5.25
CA ASP A 261 8.44 11.80 -6.62
C ASP A 261 8.35 10.27 -6.65
N CYS A 262 9.06 9.60 -5.74
CA CYS A 262 8.99 8.16 -5.57
C CYS A 262 7.62 7.70 -5.09
N ILE A 263 7.05 8.37 -4.07
CA ILE A 263 5.70 8.07 -3.55
C ILE A 263 4.68 8.25 -4.67
N GLU A 264 4.69 9.39 -5.37
CA GLU A 264 3.76 9.67 -6.48
C GLU A 264 3.88 8.63 -7.60
N HIS A 265 5.09 8.16 -7.90
CA HIS A 265 5.31 7.10 -8.86
C HIS A 265 4.72 5.75 -8.38
N MET A 266 4.94 5.39 -7.12
CA MET A 266 4.37 4.19 -6.50
C MET A 266 2.84 4.24 -6.44
N GLU A 267 2.26 5.40 -6.13
CA GLU A 267 0.81 5.64 -6.13
C GLU A 267 0.20 5.44 -7.53
N LYS A 268 0.96 5.72 -8.59
CA LYS A 268 0.52 5.53 -9.98
C LYS A 268 0.57 4.07 -10.45
N ILE A 269 1.64 3.34 -10.14
CA ILE A 269 1.87 1.99 -10.69
C ILE A 269 1.45 0.87 -9.73
N GLY A 270 1.55 1.12 -8.43
CA GLY A 270 1.34 0.16 -7.36
C GLY A 270 -0.08 -0.39 -7.26
N PRO A 271 -1.16 0.41 -7.41
CA PRO A 271 -2.53 -0.10 -7.25
C PRO A 271 -2.88 -1.26 -8.19
N LYS A 272 -2.58 -1.10 -9.48
CA LYS A 272 -2.82 -2.16 -10.48
C LYS A 272 -1.92 -3.36 -10.27
N PHE A 273 -0.68 -3.11 -9.88
CA PHE A 273 0.28 -4.16 -9.56
C PHE A 273 -0.20 -5.01 -8.37
N LEU A 274 -0.67 -4.38 -7.29
CA LEU A 274 -1.27 -5.06 -6.14
C LEU A 274 -2.44 -5.95 -6.59
N ASN A 275 -3.42 -5.39 -7.31
CA ASN A 275 -4.60 -6.16 -7.71
C ASN A 275 -4.26 -7.36 -8.61
N ALA A 276 -3.30 -7.19 -9.53
CA ALA A 276 -2.79 -8.29 -10.34
C ALA A 276 -2.09 -9.36 -9.48
N THR A 277 -1.29 -8.93 -8.51
CA THR A 277 -0.58 -9.80 -7.57
C THR A 277 -1.56 -10.61 -6.72
N LEU A 278 -2.52 -9.96 -6.06
CA LEU A 278 -3.52 -10.63 -5.22
C LEU A 278 -4.32 -11.66 -6.01
N TRP A 279 -4.72 -11.31 -7.25
CA TRP A 279 -5.43 -12.24 -8.13
C TRP A 279 -4.57 -13.46 -8.48
N ASN A 280 -3.34 -13.24 -8.94
CA ASN A 280 -2.46 -14.33 -9.33
C ASN A 280 -2.04 -15.20 -8.14
N TYR A 281 -1.84 -14.60 -6.97
CA TYR A 281 -1.53 -15.30 -5.73
C TYR A 281 -2.71 -16.17 -5.28
N ALA A 282 -3.93 -15.60 -5.21
CA ALA A 282 -5.11 -16.40 -4.88
C ALA A 282 -5.46 -17.44 -5.95
N LYS A 283 -4.96 -17.29 -7.18
CA LYS A 283 -5.07 -18.27 -8.27
C LYS A 283 -3.96 -19.32 -8.28
N ASP A 284 -3.04 -19.31 -7.32
CA ASP A 284 -1.86 -20.18 -7.25
C ASP A 284 -0.93 -20.07 -8.47
N HIS A 285 -1.01 -18.96 -9.21
CA HIS A 285 -0.12 -18.66 -10.34
C HIS A 285 1.24 -18.12 -9.87
N ILE A 286 1.31 -17.64 -8.62
CA ILE A 286 2.51 -17.11 -7.99
C ILE A 286 2.65 -17.75 -6.62
N SER A 287 3.84 -18.29 -6.32
CA SER A 287 4.19 -18.82 -5.01
C SER A 287 5.07 -17.84 -4.23
N ARG A 288 4.82 -17.74 -2.93
CA ARG A 288 5.65 -16.94 -2.03
C ARG A 288 7.09 -17.46 -1.95
N LYS A 289 8.05 -16.54 -1.77
CA LYS A 289 9.48 -16.81 -1.67
C LYS A 289 10.02 -16.28 -0.35
N LYS A 290 10.76 -17.13 0.39
CA LYS A 290 11.45 -16.70 1.59
C LYS A 290 12.46 -15.61 1.27
N GLN A 291 12.54 -14.62 2.16
CA GLN A 291 13.58 -13.60 2.08
C GLN A 291 14.97 -14.19 2.32
N ILE A 292 15.98 -13.64 1.65
CA ILE A 292 17.39 -14.04 1.82
C ILE A 292 18.00 -13.22 2.96
N GLU A 293 18.24 -13.86 4.10
CA GLU A 293 18.67 -13.15 5.32
C GLU A 293 20.02 -12.41 5.16
N SER A 294 20.92 -12.88 4.29
CA SER A 294 22.21 -12.21 4.03
C SER A 294 22.09 -10.88 3.27
N GLU A 295 20.93 -10.58 2.68
CA GLU A 295 20.67 -9.35 1.93
C GLU A 295 19.83 -8.33 2.72
N VAL A 296 19.48 -8.66 3.97
CA VAL A 296 18.61 -7.83 4.81
C VAL A 296 19.33 -6.54 5.21
N THR A 297 18.63 -5.43 5.04
CA THR A 297 18.97 -4.15 5.65
C THR A 297 17.75 -3.58 6.34
N SER A 298 17.95 -2.69 7.32
CA SER A 298 16.84 -2.11 8.10
C SER A 298 16.68 -0.62 7.81
N SER A 299 15.43 -0.15 7.85
CA SER A 299 15.06 1.26 7.86
C SER A 299 14.56 1.65 9.25
N GLN A 300 15.15 2.72 9.79
CA GLN A 300 14.79 3.22 11.10
C GLN A 300 13.67 4.25 11.01
N LYS A 301 13.01 4.49 12.14
CA LYS A 301 12.05 5.59 12.25
C LYS A 301 12.82 6.91 12.24
N ILE A 302 12.47 7.78 11.29
CA ILE A 302 13.07 9.10 11.17
C ILE A 302 12.64 9.97 12.37
N ILE A 303 13.59 10.76 12.89
CA ILE A 303 13.40 11.78 13.93
C ILE A 303 13.70 13.17 13.36
N LYS A 304 13.38 14.24 14.10
CA LYS A 304 13.54 15.62 13.60
C LYS A 304 15.02 15.94 13.38
N GLU A 305 15.87 15.42 14.26
CA GLU A 305 17.30 15.65 14.34
C GLU A 305 18.04 15.07 13.12
N ASP A 306 17.48 14.05 12.45
CA ASP A 306 18.04 13.46 11.23
C ASP A 306 18.14 14.47 10.07
N GLY A 307 17.28 15.50 10.10
CA GLY A 307 17.28 16.58 9.13
C GLY A 307 18.37 17.63 9.34
N LEU A 308 19.03 17.63 10.50
CA LEU A 308 20.10 18.59 10.78
C LEU A 308 21.32 18.28 9.91
N ILE A 309 21.89 19.33 9.31
CA ILE A 309 23.11 19.25 8.53
C ILE A 309 24.16 20.25 9.00
N ASP A 310 25.43 19.90 8.80
CA ASP A 310 26.55 20.84 8.88
C ASP A 310 26.94 21.34 7.49
N LEU A 311 26.80 22.65 7.24
CA LEU A 311 27.06 23.27 5.95
C LEU A 311 28.51 23.14 5.46
N PHE A 312 29.46 23.15 6.38
CA PHE A 312 30.89 23.30 6.10
C PHE A 312 31.65 21.98 6.19
N ASN A 313 31.11 21.01 6.95
CA ASN A 313 31.79 19.75 7.21
C ASN A 313 31.13 18.53 6.56
N GLU A 314 29.82 18.55 6.28
CA GLU A 314 29.19 17.44 5.55
C GLU A 314 29.37 17.59 4.04
N SER A 315 29.67 16.46 3.38
CA SER A 315 29.78 16.42 1.93
C SER A 315 28.45 16.73 1.24
N LEU A 316 28.52 17.33 0.05
CA LEU A 316 27.37 17.58 -0.80
C LEU A 316 26.58 16.30 -1.09
N GLU A 317 27.28 15.17 -1.22
CA GLU A 317 26.66 13.84 -1.38
C GLU A 317 25.72 13.49 -0.22
N SER A 318 26.21 13.58 1.02
CA SER A 318 25.41 13.32 2.23
C SER A 318 24.22 14.27 2.32
N VAL A 319 24.47 15.56 2.13
CA VAL A 319 23.44 16.60 2.20
C VAL A 319 22.37 16.39 1.13
N TYR A 320 22.76 16.02 -0.09
CA TYR A 320 21.81 15.79 -1.18
C TYR A 320 21.01 14.50 -0.99
N ALA A 321 21.61 13.45 -0.43
CA ALA A 321 20.90 12.23 -0.04
C ALA A 321 19.84 12.55 1.03
N LYS A 322 20.19 13.32 2.07
CA LYS A 322 19.25 13.84 3.08
C LYS A 322 18.17 14.72 2.46
N TYR A 323 18.53 15.63 1.54
CA TYR A 323 17.57 16.50 0.83
C TYR A 323 16.50 15.68 0.11
N LYS A 324 16.92 14.68 -0.66
CA LYS A 324 16.01 13.80 -1.41
C LYS A 324 15.17 12.92 -0.50
N GLY A 325 15.80 12.29 0.51
CA GLY A 325 15.14 11.37 1.44
C GLY A 325 14.17 12.06 2.39
N TYR A 326 14.50 13.26 2.87
CA TYR A 326 13.72 14.01 3.86
C TYR A 326 12.90 15.15 3.26
N PHE A 327 12.70 15.17 1.94
CA PHE A 327 12.01 16.25 1.22
C PHE A 327 10.65 16.64 1.83
N LEU A 328 9.88 15.65 2.32
CA LEU A 328 8.61 15.87 3.01
C LEU A 328 8.78 16.21 4.49
N TRP A 329 9.52 15.35 5.21
CA TRP A 329 9.78 15.47 6.64
C TRP A 329 11.05 14.69 7.00
N PRO A 330 11.90 15.16 7.93
CA PRO A 330 11.83 16.43 8.66
C PRO A 330 12.20 17.67 7.84
N LYS A 331 12.55 17.49 6.55
CA LYS A 331 13.33 18.43 5.73
C LYS A 331 14.74 18.61 6.27
N ILE A 332 15.63 19.16 5.46
CA ILE A 332 16.99 19.45 5.90
C ILE A 332 17.12 20.91 6.38
N SER A 333 17.87 21.11 7.45
CA SER A 333 18.09 22.41 8.08
C SER A 333 19.45 22.49 8.77
N PHE A 334 19.88 23.70 9.06
CA PHE A 334 21.12 23.99 9.80
C PHE A 334 20.90 25.15 10.77
N GLU A 335 21.83 25.31 11.70
CA GLU A 335 21.87 26.46 12.59
C GLU A 335 22.89 27.49 12.09
N PHE A 336 22.50 28.77 12.10
CA PHE A 336 23.37 29.89 11.73
C PHE A 336 23.05 31.10 12.60
N ASP A 337 24.04 31.65 13.30
CA ASP A 337 23.88 32.74 14.27
C ASP A 337 22.74 32.51 15.29
N GLY A 338 22.63 31.28 15.80
CA GLY A 338 21.59 30.88 16.75
C GLY A 338 20.18 30.83 16.16
N LYS A 339 20.04 30.86 14.84
CA LYS A 339 18.77 30.72 14.13
C LYS A 339 18.71 29.41 13.36
N HIS A 340 17.54 28.77 13.40
CA HIS A 340 17.26 27.62 12.57
C HIS A 340 16.92 28.05 11.14
N VAL A 341 17.62 27.47 10.16
CA VAL A 341 17.45 27.78 8.73
C VAL A 341 17.14 26.50 7.97
N LEU A 342 15.99 26.47 7.32
CA LEU A 342 15.57 25.36 6.46
C LEU A 342 16.15 25.55 5.05
N ILE A 343 16.56 24.46 4.39
CA ILE A 343 16.78 24.48 2.94
C ILE A 343 15.48 24.11 2.26
N GLU A 344 14.86 25.08 1.58
CA GLU A 344 13.57 24.88 0.91
C GLU A 344 13.77 24.29 -0.50
N LYS A 345 14.85 24.65 -1.18
CA LYS A 345 15.18 24.17 -2.53
C LYS A 345 16.68 23.94 -2.67
N LEU A 346 17.04 22.82 -3.30
CA LEU A 346 18.41 22.47 -3.67
C LEU A 346 18.40 21.76 -5.03
N VAL A 347 18.91 22.44 -6.06
CA VAL A 347 19.03 21.91 -7.42
C VAL A 347 20.49 21.82 -7.79
N LEU A 348 20.92 20.62 -8.19
CA LEU A 348 22.30 20.34 -8.56
C LEU A 348 22.46 20.14 -10.06
N ASP A 349 23.63 20.48 -10.57
CA ASP A 349 24.09 20.05 -11.88
C ASP A 349 24.67 18.65 -11.82
N LYS A 350 24.15 17.71 -12.62
CA LYS A 350 24.54 16.30 -12.56
C LYS A 350 26.00 16.07 -12.96
N GLU A 351 26.51 16.80 -13.95
CA GLU A 351 27.90 16.65 -14.43
C GLU A 351 28.87 17.18 -13.37
N SER A 352 28.63 18.39 -12.88
CA SER A 352 29.42 19.02 -11.84
C SER A 352 29.34 18.25 -10.51
N TYR A 353 28.20 17.64 -10.20
CA TYR A 353 28.02 16.85 -8.99
C TYR A 353 29.08 15.74 -8.88
N GLN A 354 29.38 15.02 -9.96
CA GLN A 354 30.37 13.94 -9.89
C GLN A 354 31.77 14.43 -9.49
N GLN A 355 32.11 15.65 -9.85
CA GLN A 355 33.40 16.26 -9.50
C GLN A 355 33.40 16.86 -8.08
N TYR A 356 32.26 17.39 -7.62
CA TYR A 356 32.20 18.20 -6.40
C TYR A 356 31.41 17.59 -5.23
N LYS A 357 30.95 16.33 -5.36
CA LYS A 357 30.11 15.65 -4.35
C LYS A 357 30.79 15.45 -2.98
N ASP A 358 32.11 15.32 -2.95
CA ASP A 358 32.89 15.10 -1.73
C ASP A 358 33.23 16.41 -1.00
N HIS A 359 32.95 17.55 -1.62
CA HIS A 359 33.13 18.88 -1.03
C HIS A 359 31.89 19.31 -0.24
N PRO A 360 32.02 20.25 0.71
CA PRO A 360 30.89 20.69 1.51
C PRO A 360 29.82 21.41 0.69
N LEU A 361 28.61 21.55 1.26
CA LEU A 361 27.52 22.31 0.64
C LEU A 361 27.90 23.78 0.44
N ILE A 362 28.51 24.38 1.46
CA ILE A 362 29.04 25.75 1.47
C ILE A 362 30.53 25.68 1.83
N ASN A 363 31.36 26.36 1.04
CA ASN A 363 32.81 26.42 1.26
C ASN A 363 33.17 27.39 2.40
N SER A 364 34.42 27.34 2.87
CA SER A 364 34.93 28.19 3.96
C SER A 364 34.91 29.70 3.65
N ASP A 365 34.94 30.08 2.37
CA ASP A 365 34.78 31.47 1.90
C ASP A 365 33.30 31.90 1.78
N PHE A 366 32.39 31.05 2.25
CA PHE A 366 30.94 31.21 2.12
C PHE A 366 30.49 31.34 0.65
N SER A 367 31.15 30.61 -0.25
CA SER A 367 30.65 30.36 -1.61
C SER A 367 29.87 29.04 -1.65
N PRO A 368 28.80 28.94 -2.46
CA PRO A 368 28.10 27.68 -2.66
C PRO A 368 29.01 26.69 -3.41
N ASN A 369 28.83 25.40 -3.15
CA ASN A 369 29.45 24.34 -3.94
C ASN A 369 29.18 24.55 -5.44
N LYS A 370 30.18 24.33 -6.30
CA LYS A 370 30.11 24.57 -7.74
C LYS A 370 29.06 23.71 -8.46
N ALA A 371 28.65 22.59 -7.87
CA ALA A 371 27.57 21.78 -8.41
C ALA A 371 26.16 22.35 -8.15
N ILE A 372 26.01 23.39 -7.32
CA ILE A 372 24.71 23.98 -7.00
C ILE A 372 24.27 24.92 -8.12
N LYS A 373 23.17 24.57 -8.80
CA LYS A 373 22.48 25.46 -9.75
C LYS A 373 21.59 26.46 -9.03
N GLU A 374 20.87 26.00 -8.01
CA GLU A 374 19.94 26.82 -7.25
C GLU A 374 19.86 26.33 -5.81
N ILE A 375 19.92 27.25 -4.85
CA ILE A 375 19.68 26.96 -3.44
C ILE A 375 18.87 28.09 -2.81
N SER A 376 17.86 27.73 -2.02
CA SER A 376 17.06 28.69 -1.26
C SER A 376 16.93 28.29 0.20
N PHE A 377 16.96 29.32 1.04
CA PHE A 377 16.93 29.19 2.49
C PHE A 377 15.67 29.84 3.05
N LYS A 378 15.13 29.24 4.10
CA LYS A 378 14.03 29.81 4.88
C LYS A 378 14.45 29.90 6.35
N PRO A 379 14.97 31.06 6.77
CA PRO A 379 15.22 31.35 8.17
C PRO A 379 13.92 31.34 8.97
N GLU A 380 14.01 30.97 10.25
CA GLU A 380 12.86 30.98 11.16
C GLU A 380 12.12 32.33 11.15
N GLY A 381 10.80 32.28 11.00
CA GLY A 381 9.94 33.47 10.95
C GLY A 381 10.04 34.31 9.67
N LYS A 382 10.79 33.88 8.64
CA LYS A 382 10.94 34.58 7.36
C LYS A 382 10.38 33.78 6.18
N LYS A 383 10.25 34.47 5.03
CA LYS A 383 9.97 33.81 3.75
C LYS A 383 11.26 33.15 3.22
N ALA A 384 11.09 32.16 2.35
CA ALA A 384 12.21 31.59 1.61
C ALA A 384 12.87 32.68 0.74
N MET A 385 14.20 32.62 0.64
CA MET A 385 15.02 33.57 -0.12
C MET A 385 16.19 32.84 -0.79
N ASP A 386 16.70 33.39 -1.88
CA ASP A 386 17.88 32.85 -2.56
C ASP A 386 19.17 33.03 -1.74
N PHE A 387 20.24 32.36 -2.17
CA PHE A 387 21.55 32.44 -1.54
C PHE A 387 22.08 33.87 -1.43
N ALA A 388 21.93 34.69 -2.49
CA ALA A 388 22.46 36.05 -2.53
C ALA A 388 21.77 36.97 -1.51
N SER A 389 20.44 36.86 -1.39
CA SER A 389 19.61 37.56 -0.42
C SER A 389 19.96 37.13 1.00
N PHE A 390 20.14 35.82 1.24
CA PHE A 390 20.58 35.31 2.53
C PHE A 390 21.96 35.87 2.91
N LYS A 391 22.93 35.82 1.99
CA LYS A 391 24.28 36.38 2.21
C LYS A 391 24.25 37.87 2.54
N ASN A 392 23.47 38.65 1.80
CA ASN A 392 23.35 40.09 2.02
C ASN A 392 22.68 40.44 3.36
N GLY A 393 21.74 39.63 3.84
CA GLY A 393 21.00 39.90 5.08
C GLY A 393 21.60 39.31 6.36
N TYR A 394 22.39 38.25 6.26
CA TYR A 394 22.85 37.47 7.43
C TYR A 394 24.37 37.42 7.60
N LEU A 395 25.17 37.70 6.56
CA LEU A 395 26.66 37.71 6.67
C LEU A 395 27.28 39.09 6.66
N LYS A 396 26.57 40.09 6.12
CA LYS A 396 27.01 41.49 6.18
C LYS A 396 26.59 42.06 7.53
N LYS A 397 27.31 41.69 8.59
CA LYS A 397 27.33 42.41 9.86
C LYS A 397 28.69 43.01 10.10
#